data_AF-A0A965ZZZ6-F1
#
_entry.id   AF-A0A965ZZZ6-F1
#
_cell.length_a   1.000
_cell.length_b   1.000
_cell.length_c   1.000
_cell.angle_alpha   90.00
_cell.angle_beta   90.00
_cell.angle_gamma   90.00
#
_symmetry.space_group_name_H-M   'P 1'
#
loop_
_entity.id
_entity.type
_entity.pdbx_description
1 polymer ?
#
loop_
_entity_poly.entity_id
_entity_poly.type
_entity_poly.pdbx_seq_one_letter_code
_entity_poly.pdbx_strand_id
1 'polypeptide(L)'
;VGTEKQADVAGNPRHKWMAAAIWFGWHIDGPWNLGLRPEFYWDPDGLGSGADQTIQAYTVTLEYTFSPVASNTLVAALEYRYDRSTGPEGGFFNGDANRLVADQHQVIFSIMWSFGP
;
A
#
# COMPACT_ATOMS: atom_id res chain seq x y z
N VAL A 1 -7.56 15.21 -5.03
CA VAL A 1 -8.94 14.84 -5.45
C VAL A 1 -8.94 14.74 -6.96
N GLY A 2 -9.16 13.54 -7.50
CA GLY A 2 -9.32 13.32 -8.93
C GLY A 2 -10.80 13.38 -9.30
N THR A 3 -11.09 13.74 -10.55
CA THR A 3 -12.44 13.62 -11.13
C THR A 3 -12.31 13.04 -12.52
N GLU A 4 -13.12 12.05 -12.85
CA GLU A 4 -13.15 11.44 -14.18
C GLU A 4 -14.52 11.62 -14.84
N LYS A 5 -14.53 11.79 -16.16
CA LYS A 5 -15.73 11.89 -16.98
C LYS A 5 -15.91 10.58 -17.74
N GLN A 6 -16.98 9.84 -17.47
CA GLN A 6 -17.34 8.65 -18.25
C GLN A 6 -18.31 8.96 -19.39
N ALA A 7 -18.25 8.13 -20.44
CA ALA A 7 -19.02 8.30 -21.66
C ALA A 7 -20.46 7.74 -21.60
N ASP A 8 -20.81 6.94 -20.58
CA ASP A 8 -21.96 6.03 -20.63
C ASP A 8 -23.20 6.42 -19.79
N VAL A 9 -23.27 7.63 -19.22
CA VAL A 9 -24.46 8.07 -18.47
C VAL A 9 -24.94 9.44 -18.96
N ALA A 10 -26.21 9.50 -19.39
CA ALA A 10 -26.86 10.75 -19.79
C ALA A 10 -26.78 11.77 -18.64
N GLY A 11 -26.24 12.97 -18.91
CA GLY A 11 -26.17 14.05 -17.93
C GLY A 11 -24.77 14.37 -17.35
N ASN A 12 -23.70 13.72 -17.82
CA ASN A 12 -22.31 13.96 -17.36
C ASN A 12 -22.13 13.80 -15.83
N PRO A 13 -22.40 12.62 -15.23
CA PRO A 13 -22.05 12.42 -13.83
C PRO A 13 -20.53 12.59 -13.64
N ARG A 14 -20.15 13.33 -12.59
CA ARG A 14 -18.76 13.48 -12.17
C ARG A 14 -18.54 12.56 -10.99
N HIS A 15 -17.65 11.61 -11.17
CA HIS A 15 -17.25 10.71 -10.11
C HIS A 15 -16.05 11.26 -9.36
N LYS A 16 -16.02 11.03 -8.06
CA LYS A 16 -15.03 11.59 -7.16
C LYS A 16 -14.26 10.47 -6.51
N TRP A 17 -12.95 10.59 -6.51
CA TRP A 17 -12.09 9.73 -5.72
C TRP A 17 -10.88 10.51 -5.23
N MET A 18 -10.24 9.98 -4.19
CA MET A 18 -9.04 10.56 -3.62
C MET A 18 -8.09 9.48 -3.17
N ALA A 19 -6.82 9.64 -3.52
CA ALA A 19 -5.72 8.84 -3.01
C ALA A 19 -4.70 9.77 -2.33
N ALA A 20 -4.10 9.29 -1.25
CA ALA A 20 -2.98 9.94 -0.59
C ALA A 20 -2.06 8.89 0.02
N ALA A 21 -0.76 9.17 0.02
CA ALA A 21 0.26 8.37 0.68
C ALA A 21 1.34 9.32 1.21
N ILE A 22 1.91 8.98 2.37
CA ILE A 22 3.01 9.72 2.97
C ILE A 22 4.13 8.75 3.27
N TRP A 23 5.37 9.13 2.97
CA TRP A 23 6.54 8.29 3.20
C TRP A 23 7.43 8.93 4.26
N PHE A 24 7.68 8.19 5.33
CA PHE A 24 8.66 8.54 6.36
C PHE A 24 9.80 7.55 6.31
N GLY A 25 11.03 8.05 6.36
CA GLY A 25 12.24 7.24 6.46
C GLY A 25 13.10 7.76 7.61
N TRP A 26 13.57 6.84 8.46
CA TRP A 26 14.41 7.16 9.60
C TRP A 26 15.57 6.17 9.68
N HIS A 27 16.80 6.68 9.59
CA HIS A 27 18.00 5.95 9.99
C HIS A 27 18.08 5.83 11.52
N ILE A 28 18.01 4.61 12.04
CA ILE A 28 18.02 4.38 13.50
C ILE A 28 19.45 4.51 14.03
N ASP A 29 20.27 3.50 13.70
CA ASP A 29 21.70 3.43 14.02
C ASP A 29 22.33 2.28 13.23
N GLY A 30 23.64 2.39 12.96
CA GLY A 30 24.42 1.37 12.28
C GLY A 30 23.79 0.92 10.94
N PRO A 31 23.47 -0.37 10.76
CA PRO A 31 22.92 -0.88 9.51
C PRO A 31 21.39 -0.73 9.36
N TRP A 32 20.70 -0.17 10.35
CA TRP A 32 19.23 -0.22 10.45
C TRP A 32 18.54 1.04 9.92
N ASN A 33 17.56 0.86 9.04
CA ASN A 33 16.62 1.91 8.63
C ASN A 33 15.18 1.48 8.87
N LEU A 34 14.32 2.44 9.20
CA LEU A 34 12.88 2.26 9.40
C LEU A 34 12.10 3.10 8.39
N GLY A 35 11.15 2.47 7.71
CA GLY A 35 10.17 3.11 6.85
C GLY A 35 8.77 3.05 7.46
N LEU A 36 8.00 4.13 7.36
CA LEU A 36 6.57 4.15 7.64
C LEU A 36 5.83 4.76 6.46
N ARG A 37 4.76 4.09 6.01
CA ARG A 37 3.93 4.56 4.89
C ARG A 37 2.43 4.40 5.20
N PRO A 38 1.77 5.42 5.77
CA PRO A 38 0.32 5.48 5.79
C PRO A 38 -0.22 5.86 4.41
N GLU A 39 -1.30 5.19 4.02
CA GLU A 39 -1.99 5.38 2.74
C GLU A 39 -3.49 5.46 2.96
N PHE A 40 -4.15 6.20 2.09
CA PHE A 40 -5.58 6.43 2.10
C PHE A 40 -6.10 6.43 0.66
N TYR A 41 -7.18 5.71 0.43
CA TYR A 41 -7.90 5.66 -0.84
C TYR A 41 -9.39 5.74 -0.56
N TRP A 42 -10.07 6.71 -1.14
CA TRP A 42 -11.51 6.93 -0.99
C TRP A 42 -12.14 6.94 -2.37
N ASP A 43 -13.05 5.99 -2.57
CA ASP A 43 -13.74 5.73 -3.83
C ASP A 43 -15.22 5.44 -3.55
N PRO A 44 -16.02 6.49 -3.25
CA PRO A 44 -17.44 6.37 -2.91
C PRO A 44 -18.32 5.92 -4.08
N ASP A 45 -17.83 6.06 -5.31
CA ASP A 45 -18.56 5.69 -6.52
C ASP A 45 -18.12 4.31 -7.06
N GLY A 46 -17.15 3.67 -6.39
CA GLY A 46 -16.62 2.35 -6.74
C GLY A 46 -15.95 2.24 -8.10
N LEU A 47 -15.52 3.36 -8.68
CA LEU A 47 -15.03 3.40 -10.06
C LEU A 47 -13.59 2.94 -10.20
N GLY A 48 -12.74 3.30 -9.24
CA GLY A 48 -11.34 2.91 -9.25
C GLY A 48 -11.11 1.53 -8.65
N SER A 49 -11.91 1.17 -7.64
CA SER A 49 -11.75 -0.05 -6.86
C SER A 49 -12.80 -1.13 -7.17
N GLY A 50 -13.82 -0.80 -7.97
CA GLY A 50 -14.91 -1.71 -8.31
C GLY A 50 -16.01 -1.85 -7.24
N ALA A 51 -15.92 -1.10 -6.13
CA ALA A 51 -16.84 -1.15 -5.00
C ALA A 51 -16.88 0.19 -4.24
N ASP A 52 -18.03 0.62 -3.73
CA ASP A 52 -18.12 1.78 -2.83
C ASP A 52 -17.34 1.50 -1.53
N GLN A 53 -16.14 2.10 -1.41
CA GLN A 53 -15.27 1.87 -0.27
C GLN A 53 -14.25 2.98 0.01
N THR A 54 -13.76 2.94 1.25
CA THR A 54 -12.58 3.64 1.73
C THR A 54 -11.57 2.61 2.19
N ILE A 55 -10.35 2.66 1.65
CA ILE A 55 -9.23 1.82 2.02
C ILE A 55 -8.20 2.67 2.75
N GLN A 56 -7.72 2.18 3.88
CA GLN A 56 -6.57 2.72 4.59
C GLN A 56 -5.51 1.64 4.68
N ALA A 57 -4.25 2.04 4.57
CA ALA A 57 -3.16 1.10 4.79
C ALA A 57 -2.06 1.73 5.64
N TYR A 58 -1.42 0.89 6.44
CA TYR A 58 -0.30 1.25 7.27
C TYR A 58 0.81 0.24 7.03
N THR A 59 1.88 0.71 6.42
CA THR A 59 3.07 -0.10 6.16
C THR A 59 4.20 0.32 7.08
N VAL A 60 4.86 -0.66 7.70
CA VAL A 60 6.09 -0.50 8.48
C VAL A 60 7.15 -1.39 7.86
N THR A 61 8.31 -0.83 7.54
CA THR A 61 9.41 -1.56 6.90
C THR A 61 10.66 -1.40 7.74
N LEU A 62 11.26 -2.51 8.19
CA LEU A 62 12.57 -2.52 8.84
C LEU A 62 13.60 -3.06 7.85
N GLU A 63 14.62 -2.26 7.57
CA GLU A 63 15.69 -2.60 6.65
C GLU A 63 17.01 -2.79 7.39
N TYR A 64 17.77 -3.78 6.95
CA TYR A 64 19.14 -4.04 7.37
C TYR A 64 20.07 -3.96 6.16
N THR A 65 20.97 -2.97 6.16
CA THR A 65 21.95 -2.77 5.09
C THR A 65 23.31 -3.32 5.51
N PHE A 66 23.87 -4.18 4.67
CA PHE A 66 25.14 -4.85 4.92
C PHE A 66 26.02 -4.84 3.67
N SER A 67 27.24 -4.33 3.80
CA SER A 67 28.23 -4.29 2.73
C SER A 67 29.44 -5.16 3.12
N PRO A 68 29.42 -6.48 2.83
CA PRO A 68 30.49 -7.40 3.23
C PRO A 68 31.85 -7.07 2.61
N VAL A 69 31.81 -6.49 1.40
CA VAL A 69 32.97 -6.01 0.66
C VAL A 69 32.61 -4.68 0.00
N ALA A 70 33.59 -3.81 -0.26
CA ALA A 70 33.36 -2.46 -0.76
C ALA A 70 32.58 -2.41 -2.09
N SER A 71 32.66 -3.46 -2.90
CA SER A 71 31.96 -3.56 -4.19
C SER A 71 30.53 -4.10 -4.06
N ASN A 72 30.05 -4.53 -2.89
CA ASN A 72 28.75 -5.18 -2.76
C ASN A 72 27.92 -4.53 -1.65
N THR A 73 26.62 -4.41 -1.87
CA THR A 73 25.66 -4.06 -0.82
C THR A 73 24.47 -4.99 -0.87
N LEU A 74 24.12 -5.52 0.30
CA LEU A 74 22.95 -6.35 0.54
C LEU A 74 21.99 -5.54 1.43
N VAL A 75 20.74 -5.43 1.03
CA VAL A 75 19.66 -4.88 1.85
C VAL A 75 18.63 -5.98 2.06
N ALA A 76 18.39 -6.34 3.31
CA ALA A 76 17.27 -7.20 3.69
C ALA A 76 16.18 -6.34 4.31
N ALA A 77 14.94 -6.47 3.85
CA ALA A 77 13.81 -5.71 4.38
C ALA A 77 12.70 -6.65 4.84
N LEU A 78 12.16 -6.35 6.02
CA LEU A 78 10.94 -6.96 6.53
C LEU A 78 9.86 -5.88 6.58
N GLU A 79 8.80 -6.08 5.80
CA GLU A 79 7.66 -5.19 5.72
C GLU A 79 6.43 -5.86 6.33
N TYR A 80 5.75 -5.15 7.21
CA TYR A 80 4.41 -5.48 7.67
C TYR A 80 3.44 -4.43 7.17
N ARG A 81 2.34 -4.89 6.58
CA ARG A 81 1.28 -4.06 6.07
C ARG A 81 -0.05 -4.49 6.66
N TYR A 82 -0.79 -3.50 7.14
CA TYR A 82 -2.17 -3.64 7.56
C TYR A 82 -3.05 -2.77 6.68
N ASP A 83 -3.99 -3.41 5.98
CA ASP A 83 -5.00 -2.73 5.17
C ASP A 83 -6.37 -2.88 5.84
N ARG A 84 -7.15 -1.81 5.80
CA ARG A 84 -8.53 -1.78 6.24
C ARG A 84 -9.41 -1.18 5.17
N SER A 85 -10.38 -1.95 4.67
CA SER A 85 -11.43 -1.48 3.78
C SER A 85 -12.74 -1.34 4.55
N THR A 86 -13.41 -0.19 4.38
CA THR A 86 -14.71 0.12 4.96
C THR A 86 -15.63 0.68 3.89
N GLY A 87 -16.86 0.20 3.82
CA GLY A 87 -17.87 0.65 2.85
C GLY A 87 -18.97 -0.40 2.71
N PRO A 88 -20.10 -0.09 2.06
CA PRO A 88 -21.19 -1.04 1.85
C PRO A 88 -20.76 -2.27 1.03
N GLU A 89 -19.80 -2.09 0.12
CA GLU A 89 -19.29 -3.11 -0.79
C GLU A 89 -17.80 -3.39 -0.57
N GLY A 90 -17.18 -2.72 0.40
CA GLY A 90 -15.76 -2.81 0.68
C GLY A 90 -15.35 -4.07 1.45
N GLY A 91 -14.11 -4.48 1.26
CA GLY A 91 -13.48 -5.56 2.01
C GLY A 91 -12.53 -6.39 1.14
N PHE A 92 -11.82 -7.29 1.80
CA PHE A 92 -10.87 -8.20 1.18
C PHE A 92 -11.42 -9.62 1.19
N PHE A 93 -11.12 -10.39 0.14
CA PHE A 93 -11.53 -11.79 0.07
C PHE A 93 -10.88 -12.61 1.19
N ASN A 94 -11.69 -13.37 1.91
CA ASN A 94 -11.25 -14.28 2.95
C ASN A 94 -11.61 -15.73 2.58
N GLY A 95 -10.68 -16.39 1.91
CA GLY A 95 -10.81 -17.79 1.49
C GLY A 95 -11.90 -18.02 0.44
N ASP A 96 -12.41 -19.25 0.39
CA ASP A 96 -13.20 -19.75 -0.75
C ASP A 96 -14.69 -19.33 -0.73
N ALA A 97 -15.14 -18.69 0.34
CA ALA A 97 -16.57 -18.46 0.59
C ALA A 97 -17.11 -17.12 0.03
N ASN A 98 -16.36 -16.43 -0.85
CA ASN A 98 -16.67 -15.07 -1.32
C ASN A 98 -16.98 -14.08 -0.18
N ARG A 99 -16.45 -14.35 1.02
CA ARG A 99 -16.69 -13.52 2.20
C ARG A 99 -15.70 -12.37 2.19
N LEU A 100 -16.21 -11.15 2.34
CA LEU A 100 -15.40 -9.97 2.53
C LEU A 100 -15.13 -9.74 4.02
N VAL A 101 -13.88 -9.42 4.35
CA VAL A 101 -13.47 -8.94 5.68
C VAL A 101 -12.86 -7.55 5.56
N ALA A 102 -13.10 -6.72 6.57
CA ALA A 102 -12.60 -5.36 6.57
C ALA A 102 -11.07 -5.30 6.65
N ASP A 103 -10.44 -6.27 7.30
CA ASP A 103 -9.04 -6.23 7.69
C ASP A 103 -8.20 -7.25 6.92
N GLN A 104 -7.08 -6.82 6.35
CA GLN A 104 -6.08 -7.67 5.73
C GLN A 104 -4.69 -7.38 6.32
N HIS A 105 -3.93 -8.45 6.54
CA HIS A 105 -2.57 -8.39 7.06
C HIS A 105 -1.63 -9.04 6.06
N GLN A 106 -0.51 -8.40 5.79
CA GLN A 106 0.54 -8.91 4.90
C GLN A 106 1.90 -8.73 5.56
N VAL A 107 2.74 -9.77 5.45
CA VAL A 107 4.15 -9.70 5.78
C VAL A 107 4.93 -10.01 4.51
N ILE A 108 5.88 -9.15 4.17
CA ILE A 108 6.72 -9.28 3.00
C ILE A 108 8.16 -9.27 3.48
N PHE A 109 8.95 -10.24 3.01
CA PHE A 109 10.39 -10.23 3.18
C PHE A 109 11.04 -10.08 1.82
N SER A 110 11.95 -9.12 1.68
CA SER A 110 12.68 -8.88 0.44
C SER A 110 14.18 -8.81 0.70
N ILE A 111 14.95 -9.21 -0.31
CA ILE A 111 16.40 -9.11 -0.34
C ILE A 111 16.76 -8.42 -1.65
N MET A 112 17.55 -7.35 -1.55
CA MET A 112 18.17 -6.68 -2.69
C MET A 112 19.68 -6.81 -2.57
N TRP A 113 20.32 -7.35 -3.61
CA TRP A 113 21.78 -7.41 -3.70
C TRP A 113 22.24 -6.57 -4.90
N SER A 114 22.99 -5.52 -4.61
CA SER A 114 23.63 -4.68 -5.61
C SER A 114 25.13 -4.97 -5.68
N PHE A 115 25.63 -5.07 -6.91
CA PHE A 115 27.04 -5.22 -7.24
C PHE A 115 27.53 -3.93 -7.88
N GLY A 116 28.63 -3.40 -7.37
CA GLY A 116 29.38 -2.31 -7.98
C GLY A 116 30.29 -2.81 -9.12
N PRO A 117 30.96 -1.89 -9.81
CA PRO A 117 31.99 -2.22 -10.79
C PRO A 117 33.19 -2.97 -10.18
#